data_AF-A0A6A5EI09-F1
#
_entry.id   AF-A0A6A5EI09-F1
#
_cell.length_a   1.000
_cell.length_b   1.000
_cell.length_c   1.000
_cell.angle_alpha   90.00
_cell.angle_beta   90.00
_cell.angle_gamma   90.00
#
_symmetry.space_group_name_H-M   'P 1'
#
loop_
_entity.id
_entity.type
_entity.pdbx_description
1 polymer ?
#
loop_
_entity_poly.entity_id
_entity_poly.type
_entity_poly.pdbx_seq_one_letter_code
_entity_poly.pdbx_strand_id
1 'polypeptide(L)'
;MLRFSSSSDSSHPLSTSSMAEPTVRMSGIVLASLMFQHVNSDSDVEGLILGESKFEEQITISDSQADHIHIEEIYNIQKHMACPRLNHFYNSVGEVNMDVVKNILADNKQESVIGWYRQRRNSGQQMTFREKLVHEKLKASLSNPHMIFVLLTPSRLTATGATHRTEYAAFISRSRYT
;
A
#
# COMPACT_ATOMS: atom_id res chain seq x y z
N MET A 1 -54.13 -35.73 25.05
CA MET A 1 -53.62 -35.15 26.32
C MET A 1 -52.22 -35.74 26.49
N LEU A 2 -51.06 -35.08 26.37
CA LEU A 2 -50.63 -33.67 26.47
C LEU A 2 -49.49 -33.39 25.46
N ARG A 3 -49.37 -32.13 24.99
CA ARG A 3 -48.18 -31.56 24.33
C ARG A 3 -47.06 -31.34 25.34
N PHE A 4 -45.81 -31.48 24.91
CA PHE A 4 -44.71 -30.62 25.38
C PHE A 4 -43.81 -30.25 24.20
N SER A 5 -43.56 -28.95 24.09
CA SER A 5 -42.67 -28.26 23.15
C SER A 5 -41.28 -28.16 23.77
N SER A 6 -40.23 -28.20 22.95
CA SER A 6 -38.99 -27.47 23.25
C SER A 6 -38.34 -26.99 21.96
N SER A 7 -38.45 -25.68 21.73
CA SER A 7 -37.66 -24.92 20.77
C SER A 7 -36.31 -24.61 21.41
N SER A 8 -35.21 -24.82 20.69
CA SER A 8 -33.95 -24.12 20.96
C SER A 8 -33.27 -23.86 19.63
N ASP A 9 -33.47 -22.62 19.22
CA ASP A 9 -32.86 -21.89 18.12
C ASP A 9 -31.36 -21.64 18.39
N SER A 10 -30.59 -21.48 17.31
CA SER A 10 -29.29 -20.78 17.19
C SER A 10 -28.42 -21.39 16.08
N SER A 11 -28.97 -21.49 14.87
CA SER A 11 -28.11 -21.41 13.69
C SER A 11 -27.72 -19.94 13.52
N HIS A 12 -26.65 -19.50 14.19
CA HIS A 12 -25.95 -18.29 13.78
C HIS A 12 -25.34 -18.58 12.41
N PRO A 13 -25.73 -17.88 11.33
CA PRO A 13 -25.00 -17.97 10.09
C PRO A 13 -23.60 -17.38 10.33
N LEU A 14 -22.55 -18.15 10.03
CA LEU A 14 -21.19 -17.60 9.99
C LEU A 14 -21.21 -16.41 9.01
N SER A 15 -20.99 -15.20 9.52
CA SER A 15 -20.76 -14.03 8.68
C SER A 15 -19.54 -14.29 7.81
N THR A 16 -19.75 -14.45 6.51
CA THR A 16 -18.65 -14.52 5.55
C THR A 16 -18.13 -13.10 5.34
N SER A 17 -16.96 -12.78 5.89
CA SER A 17 -16.31 -11.49 5.66
C SER A 17 -15.76 -11.44 4.22
N SER A 18 -16.30 -10.55 3.39
CA SER A 18 -15.70 -10.24 2.08
C SER A 18 -14.94 -8.92 2.19
N MET A 19 -13.62 -8.99 2.01
CA MET A 19 -12.78 -7.79 2.02
C MET A 19 -13.05 -6.97 0.76
N ALA A 20 -13.41 -5.69 0.91
CA ALA A 20 -13.59 -4.80 -0.23
C ALA A 20 -12.25 -4.58 -0.96
N GLU A 21 -12.33 -4.12 -2.21
CA GLU A 21 -11.14 -3.73 -2.96
C GLU A 21 -10.48 -2.51 -2.25
N PRO A 22 -9.17 -2.56 -1.95
CA PRO A 22 -8.50 -1.45 -1.27
C PRO A 22 -8.52 -0.19 -2.11
N THR A 23 -8.73 0.94 -1.46
CA THR A 23 -8.66 2.25 -2.11
C THR A 23 -7.41 2.98 -1.68
N VAL A 24 -6.59 3.40 -2.65
CA VAL A 24 -5.44 4.29 -2.41
C VAL A 24 -5.79 5.68 -2.91
N ARG A 25 -5.75 6.68 -2.03
CA ARG A 25 -6.06 8.08 -2.30
C ARG A 25 -4.77 8.89 -2.23
N MET A 26 -4.52 9.71 -3.24
CA MET A 26 -3.38 10.63 -3.31
C MET A 26 -3.86 11.95 -3.92
N SER A 27 -3.52 13.07 -3.28
CA SER A 27 -3.86 14.38 -3.85
C SER A 27 -3.03 14.64 -5.12
N GLY A 28 -3.58 15.44 -6.04
CA GLY A 28 -2.85 15.83 -7.26
C GLY A 28 -1.53 16.55 -6.97
N ILE A 29 -1.44 17.28 -5.86
CA ILE A 29 -0.21 17.97 -5.43
C ILE A 29 0.86 16.96 -5.01
N VAL A 30 0.49 15.93 -4.25
CA VAL A 30 1.45 14.89 -3.82
C VAL A 30 1.91 14.07 -5.01
N LEU A 31 0.99 13.71 -5.92
CA LEU A 31 1.33 13.01 -7.16
C LEU A 31 2.26 13.86 -8.02
N ALA A 32 1.94 15.13 -8.26
CA ALA A 32 2.78 16.04 -9.03
C ALA A 32 4.17 16.21 -8.40
N SER A 33 4.25 16.31 -7.08
CA SER A 33 5.53 16.43 -6.36
C SER A 33 6.40 15.17 -6.50
N LEU A 34 5.81 13.97 -6.41
CA LEU A 34 6.50 12.70 -6.73
C LEU A 34 7.06 12.72 -8.16
N MET A 35 6.23 13.09 -9.14
CA MET A 35 6.64 13.14 -10.56
C MET A 35 7.74 14.18 -10.79
N PHE A 36 7.61 15.37 -10.18
CA PHE A 36 8.58 16.44 -10.31
C PHE A 36 9.96 16.01 -9.82
N GLN A 37 10.01 15.30 -8.69
CA GLN A 37 11.27 14.79 -8.19
C GLN A 37 11.94 13.81 -9.15
N HIS A 38 11.14 12.97 -9.83
CA HIS A 38 11.66 12.05 -10.84
C HIS A 38 12.34 12.78 -11.99
N VAL A 39 11.65 13.78 -12.53
CA VAL A 39 12.06 14.51 -13.73
C VAL A 39 13.34 15.31 -13.47
N ASN A 40 13.60 15.69 -12.23
CA ASN A 40 14.83 16.37 -11.81
C ASN A 40 15.96 15.43 -11.38
N SER A 41 15.77 14.11 -11.48
CA SER A 41 16.80 13.12 -11.24
C SER A 41 17.25 12.52 -12.56
N ASP A 42 18.55 12.19 -12.69
CA ASP A 42 19.07 11.40 -13.81
C ASP A 42 19.05 9.89 -13.53
N SER A 43 18.64 9.49 -12.32
CA SER A 43 18.59 8.10 -11.87
C SER A 43 17.23 7.72 -11.31
N ASP A 44 17.00 6.41 -11.13
CA ASP A 44 15.83 5.93 -10.38
C ASP A 44 15.80 6.59 -8.98
N VAL A 45 14.59 6.72 -8.45
CA VAL A 45 14.33 7.38 -7.15
C VAL A 45 13.50 6.43 -6.28
N GLU A 46 13.72 6.47 -4.99
CA GLU A 46 12.90 5.75 -4.01
C GLU A 46 12.72 6.58 -2.75
N GLY A 47 11.73 6.22 -1.95
CA GLY A 47 11.45 6.90 -0.69
C GLY A 47 10.31 6.29 0.09
N LEU A 48 10.00 6.91 1.22
CA LEU A 48 8.91 6.52 2.12
C LEU A 48 7.63 7.30 1.79
N ILE A 49 6.49 6.69 2.06
CA ILE A 49 5.16 7.28 1.95
C ILE A 49 4.58 7.43 3.34
N LEU A 50 4.12 8.65 3.63
CA LEU A 50 3.53 9.05 4.90
C LEU A 50 2.05 9.36 4.71
N GLY A 51 1.25 9.01 5.71
CA GLY A 51 -0.17 9.31 5.73
C GLY A 51 -0.94 8.44 6.71
N GLU A 52 -2.17 8.11 6.35
CA GLU A 52 -3.11 7.39 7.20
C GLU A 52 -3.68 6.17 6.49
N SER A 53 -3.78 5.05 7.21
CA SER A 53 -4.47 3.85 6.77
C SER A 53 -5.69 3.62 7.65
N LYS A 54 -6.86 3.48 7.03
CA LYS A 54 -8.15 3.28 7.70
C LYS A 54 -8.69 1.90 7.34
N PHE A 55 -9.03 1.11 8.37
CA PHE A 55 -9.62 -0.22 8.25
C PHE A 55 -10.93 -0.21 9.02
N GLU A 56 -12.06 -0.04 8.31
CA GLU A 56 -13.38 0.00 8.93
C GLU A 56 -14.20 -1.23 8.58
N GLU A 57 -14.87 -1.79 9.59
CA GLU A 57 -15.86 -2.85 9.41
C GLU A 57 -17.22 -2.21 9.11
N GLN A 58 -17.72 -2.39 7.90
CA GLN A 58 -19.07 -2.00 7.49
C GLN A 58 -19.98 -3.22 7.43
N ILE A 59 -21.04 -3.20 8.23
CA ILE A 59 -22.10 -4.21 8.18
C ILE A 59 -23.14 -3.74 7.16
N THR A 60 -23.23 -4.43 6.02
CA THR A 60 -24.31 -4.16 5.06
C THR A 60 -25.50 -5.02 5.44
N ILE A 61 -26.56 -4.38 5.95
CA ILE A 61 -27.85 -5.03 6.21
C ILE A 61 -28.59 -5.11 4.87
N SER A 62 -28.81 -6.33 4.39
CA SER A 62 -29.61 -6.60 3.18
C SER A 62 -30.94 -7.24 3.57
N ASP A 63 -31.97 -7.12 2.73
CA ASP A 63 -33.26 -7.80 2.95
C ASP A 63 -33.16 -9.35 2.80
N SER A 64 -31.99 -9.86 2.38
CA SER A 64 -31.64 -11.27 2.45
C SER A 64 -31.06 -11.63 3.82
N GLN A 65 -31.41 -12.81 4.37
CA GLN A 65 -31.10 -13.29 5.73
C GLN A 65 -29.61 -13.43 6.12
N ALA A 66 -28.67 -12.84 5.38
CA ALA A 66 -27.23 -12.90 5.67
C ALA A 66 -26.66 -11.48 5.86
N ASP A 67 -26.09 -11.23 7.04
CA ASP A 67 -25.29 -10.04 7.30
C ASP A 67 -23.93 -10.17 6.60
N HIS A 68 -23.63 -9.25 5.69
CA HIS A 68 -22.34 -9.20 4.99
C HIS A 68 -21.42 -8.17 5.64
N ILE A 69 -20.39 -8.66 6.32
CA ILE A 69 -19.30 -7.84 6.87
C ILE A 69 -18.35 -7.47 5.72
N HIS A 70 -18.26 -6.18 5.43
CA HIS A 70 -17.32 -5.60 4.47
C HIS A 70 -16.23 -4.84 5.21
N ILE A 71 -14.97 -5.21 5.00
CA ILE A 71 -13.84 -4.43 5.52
C ILE A 71 -13.44 -3.41 4.45
N GLU A 72 -13.62 -2.12 4.74
CA GLU A 72 -13.15 -1.02 3.91
C GLU A 72 -11.71 -0.68 4.28
N GLU A 73 -10.81 -0.81 3.31
CA GLU A 73 -9.37 -0.58 3.45
C GLU A 73 -8.98 0.65 2.62
N ILE A 74 -8.69 1.77 3.29
CA ILE A 74 -8.36 3.05 2.64
C ILE A 74 -6.96 3.50 3.05
N TYR A 75 -6.13 3.82 2.06
CA TYR A 75 -4.81 4.42 2.24
C TYR A 75 -4.81 5.86 1.75
N ASN A 76 -4.70 6.82 2.66
CA ASN A 76 -4.60 8.23 2.35
C ASN A 76 -3.14 8.66 2.34
N ILE A 77 -2.57 8.84 1.16
CA ILE A 77 -1.21 9.33 0.97
C ILE A 77 -1.20 10.86 1.13
N GLN A 78 -0.54 11.32 2.18
CA GLN A 78 -0.46 12.74 2.54
C GLN A 78 0.87 13.35 2.12
N LYS A 79 1.96 12.58 2.21
CA LYS A 79 3.33 13.06 1.96
C LYS A 79 4.24 11.92 1.49
N HIS A 80 5.36 12.29 0.87
CA HIS A 80 6.45 11.39 0.58
C HIS A 80 7.78 11.97 1.05
N MET A 81 8.74 11.09 1.32
CA MET A 81 10.11 11.45 1.68
C MET A 81 11.08 10.67 0.82
N ALA A 82 11.77 11.38 -0.05
CA ALA A 82 12.75 10.75 -0.91
C ALA A 82 14.04 10.43 -0.18
N CYS A 83 14.64 9.32 -0.59
CA CYS A 83 15.98 8.97 -0.18
C CYS A 83 17.02 9.71 -1.03
N PRO A 84 18.15 10.16 -0.45
CA PRO A 84 19.22 10.82 -1.20
C PRO A 84 19.87 9.95 -2.28
N ARG A 85 19.73 8.62 -2.17
CA ARG A 85 20.25 7.63 -3.11
C ARG A 85 19.43 6.34 -3.05
N LEU A 86 19.60 5.47 -4.05
CA LEU A 86 19.03 4.12 -4.04
C LEU A 86 19.68 3.22 -2.98
N ASN A 87 18.91 2.25 -2.50
CA ASN A 87 19.26 1.31 -1.45
C ASN A 87 19.78 2.04 -0.20
N HIS A 88 19.16 3.18 0.15
CA HIS A 88 19.64 4.00 1.26
C HIS A 88 19.34 3.35 2.61
N PHE A 89 18.11 2.85 2.77
CA PHE A 89 17.62 2.24 4.01
C PHE A 89 17.63 0.71 3.98
N TYR A 90 18.24 0.08 2.97
CA TYR A 90 18.39 -1.37 2.90
C TYR A 90 19.64 -1.80 2.12
N ASN A 91 20.17 -2.99 2.40
CA ASN A 91 21.39 -3.51 1.76
C ASN A 91 21.11 -4.33 0.48
N SER A 92 22.16 -4.88 -0.14
CA SER A 92 22.07 -5.64 -1.40
C SER A 92 21.20 -6.90 -1.32
N VAL A 93 21.06 -7.47 -0.11
CA VAL A 93 20.21 -8.64 0.20
C VAL A 93 18.82 -8.23 0.73
N GLY A 94 18.49 -6.95 0.75
CA GLY A 94 17.16 -6.44 1.10
C GLY A 94 16.88 -6.33 2.60
N GLU A 95 17.90 -6.43 3.47
CA GLU A 95 17.75 -6.18 4.90
C GLU A 95 17.62 -4.68 5.15
N VAL A 96 16.60 -4.30 5.93
CA VAL A 96 16.27 -2.91 6.26
C VAL A 96 17.13 -2.42 7.42
N ASN A 97 17.71 -1.24 7.27
CA ASN A 97 18.41 -0.53 8.33
C ASN A 97 17.45 0.46 9.02
N MET A 98 16.97 0.09 10.20
CA MET A 98 16.00 0.89 10.95
C MET A 98 16.56 2.19 11.51
N ASP A 99 17.87 2.31 11.71
CA ASP A 99 18.48 3.57 12.16
C ASP A 99 18.44 4.61 11.04
N VAL A 100 18.66 4.18 9.79
CA VAL A 100 18.50 5.04 8.61
C VAL A 100 17.03 5.42 8.42
N VAL A 101 16.09 4.48 8.55
CA VAL A 101 14.65 4.79 8.47
C VAL A 101 14.25 5.83 9.52
N LYS A 102 14.67 5.65 10.77
CA LYS A 102 14.41 6.63 11.85
C LYS A 102 15.03 8.00 11.56
N ASN A 103 16.22 8.04 10.99
CA ASN A 103 16.88 9.30 10.61
C ASN A 103 16.12 10.03 9.50
N ILE A 104 15.65 9.32 8.46
CA ILE A 104 14.79 9.90 7.42
C ILE A 104 13.53 10.52 8.05
N LEU A 105 12.97 9.85 9.07
CA LEU A 105 11.73 10.27 9.72
C LEU A 105 11.91 11.28 10.86
N ALA A 106 13.14 11.73 11.15
CA ALA A 106 13.44 12.50 12.36
C ALA A 106 12.58 13.77 12.52
N ASP A 107 12.30 14.45 11.40
CA ASP A 107 11.50 15.69 11.36
C ASP A 107 9.99 15.45 11.20
N ASN A 108 9.55 14.19 11.05
CA ASN A 108 8.18 13.82 10.65
C ASN A 108 7.51 12.89 11.68
N LYS A 109 7.67 13.19 12.97
CA LYS A 109 7.22 12.32 14.08
C LYS A 109 5.71 12.12 14.20
N GLN A 110 4.90 12.97 13.56
CA GLN A 110 3.44 12.94 13.68
C GLN A 110 2.76 12.05 12.62
N GLU A 111 3.43 11.77 11.51
CA GLU A 111 2.85 11.04 10.38
C GLU A 111 3.31 9.58 10.37
N SER A 112 2.40 8.67 10.08
CA SER A 112 2.69 7.23 10.03
C SER A 112 3.25 6.83 8.67
N VAL A 113 4.24 5.93 8.66
CA VAL A 113 4.72 5.31 7.42
C VAL A 113 3.72 4.25 6.97
N ILE A 114 2.96 4.57 5.93
CA ILE A 114 1.96 3.67 5.33
C ILE A 114 2.51 2.92 4.12
N GLY A 115 3.67 3.32 3.60
CA GLY A 115 4.21 2.74 2.39
C GLY A 115 5.61 3.19 2.03
N TRP A 116 6.05 2.73 0.88
CA TRP A 116 7.26 3.20 0.21
C TRP A 116 7.02 3.24 -1.29
N TYR A 117 7.84 3.99 -2.02
CA TYR A 117 7.72 4.11 -3.47
C TYR A 117 9.04 3.89 -4.18
N ARG A 118 8.93 3.51 -5.45
CA ARG A 118 10.06 3.51 -6.39
C ARG A 118 9.64 4.07 -7.73
N GLN A 119 10.55 4.76 -8.37
CA GLN A 119 10.40 5.28 -9.73
C GLN A 119 11.48 4.69 -10.60
N ARG A 120 11.08 3.97 -11.65
CA ARG A 120 11.98 3.26 -12.56
C ARG A 120 11.74 3.64 -13.99
N ARG A 121 12.75 4.17 -14.67
CA ARG A 121 12.62 4.55 -16.10
C ARG A 121 12.54 3.32 -16.99
N ASN A 122 11.67 3.39 -18.01
CA ASN A 122 11.61 2.41 -19.09
C ASN A 122 11.47 0.96 -18.60
N SER A 123 10.67 0.75 -17.55
CA SER A 123 10.42 -0.57 -16.96
C SER A 123 8.93 -0.89 -16.97
N GLY A 124 8.59 -2.18 -16.87
CA GLY A 124 7.19 -2.61 -16.75
C GLY A 124 6.60 -2.34 -15.37
N GLN A 125 5.27 -2.29 -15.31
CA GLN A 125 4.52 -2.00 -14.09
C GLN A 125 4.34 -3.24 -13.20
N GLN A 126 5.47 -3.74 -12.67
CA GLN A 126 5.53 -4.91 -11.81
C GLN A 126 6.65 -4.81 -10.76
N MET A 127 6.42 -5.38 -9.58
CA MET A 127 7.46 -5.46 -8.54
C MET A 127 8.58 -6.42 -8.94
N THR A 128 9.84 -6.00 -8.79
CA THR A 128 11.00 -6.89 -8.88
C THR A 128 11.07 -7.83 -7.68
N PHE A 129 11.88 -8.88 -7.79
CA PHE A 129 12.16 -9.78 -6.64
C PHE A 129 12.70 -9.02 -5.43
N ARG A 130 13.65 -8.11 -5.65
CA ARG A 130 14.23 -7.28 -4.58
C ARG A 130 13.18 -6.38 -3.94
N GLU A 131 12.32 -5.74 -4.73
CA GLU A 131 11.24 -4.90 -4.19
C GLU A 131 10.26 -5.70 -3.34
N LYS A 132 9.88 -6.92 -3.77
CA LYS A 132 9.05 -7.80 -2.95
C LYS A 132 9.71 -8.14 -1.62
N LEU A 133 11.00 -8.48 -1.64
CA LEU A 133 11.77 -8.81 -0.43
C LEU A 133 11.87 -7.60 0.53
N VAL A 134 12.25 -6.44 0.02
CA VAL A 134 12.35 -5.19 0.79
C VAL A 134 10.99 -4.82 1.37
N HIS A 135 9.92 -4.96 0.59
CA HIS A 135 8.56 -4.68 1.04
C HIS A 135 8.15 -5.56 2.24
N GLU A 136 8.38 -6.88 2.19
CA GLU A 136 8.09 -7.75 3.35
C GLU A 136 8.98 -7.44 4.56
N LYS A 137 10.25 -7.11 4.34
CA LYS A 137 11.17 -6.73 5.43
C LYS A 137 10.78 -5.40 6.07
N LEU A 138 10.33 -4.42 5.29
CA LEU A 138 9.81 -3.15 5.80
C LEU A 138 8.53 -3.35 6.60
N LYS A 139 7.58 -4.14 6.09
CA LYS A 139 6.35 -4.51 6.81
C LYS A 139 6.66 -5.08 8.20
N ALA A 140 7.59 -6.04 8.26
CA ALA A 140 8.01 -6.67 9.51
C ALA A 140 8.73 -5.69 10.44
N SER A 141 9.64 -4.85 9.91
CA SER A 141 10.47 -3.96 10.74
C SER A 141 9.70 -2.76 11.31
N LEU A 142 8.65 -2.32 10.62
CA LEU A 142 7.76 -1.23 11.04
C LEU A 142 6.48 -1.73 11.72
N SER A 143 6.33 -3.05 11.92
CA SER A 143 5.11 -3.68 12.45
C SER A 143 3.84 -3.23 11.72
N ASN A 144 3.93 -2.99 10.40
CA ASN A 144 2.83 -2.55 9.56
C ASN A 144 2.54 -3.60 8.48
N PRO A 145 1.61 -4.56 8.72
CA PRO A 145 1.28 -5.61 7.76
C PRO A 145 0.48 -5.09 6.54
N HIS A 146 -0.02 -3.86 6.61
CA HIS A 146 -0.84 -3.21 5.59
C HIS A 146 -0.04 -2.17 4.80
N MET A 147 1.27 -2.37 4.67
CA MET A 147 2.09 -1.44 3.91
C MET A 147 1.74 -1.48 2.42
N ILE A 148 1.75 -0.31 1.77
CA ILE A 148 1.62 -0.21 0.31
C ILE A 148 2.99 0.00 -0.34
N PHE A 149 3.14 -0.46 -1.58
CA PHE A 149 4.26 -0.11 -2.46
C PHE A 149 3.75 0.63 -3.69
N VAL A 150 4.21 1.86 -3.92
CA VAL A 150 3.84 2.62 -5.12
C VAL A 150 4.96 2.58 -6.14
N LEU A 151 4.67 2.09 -7.34
CA LEU A 151 5.62 2.06 -8.45
C LEU A 151 5.21 3.07 -9.51
N LEU A 152 6.17 3.87 -9.97
CA LEU A 152 5.99 4.76 -11.10
C LEU A 152 7.00 4.39 -12.21
N THR A 153 6.51 4.26 -13.44
CA THR A 153 7.34 3.88 -14.59
C THR A 153 7.21 4.87 -15.74
N PRO A 154 7.94 6.00 -15.67
CA PRO A 154 8.03 6.93 -16.77
C PRO A 154 8.81 6.34 -17.94
N SER A 155 8.34 6.62 -19.15
CA SER A 155 8.92 6.14 -20.40
C SER A 155 8.67 7.12 -21.53
N ARG A 156 9.53 7.07 -22.56
CA ARG A 156 9.30 7.73 -23.84
C ARG A 156 8.50 6.79 -24.72
N LEU A 157 7.34 7.23 -25.21
CA LEU A 157 6.51 6.43 -26.11
C LEU A 157 6.97 6.51 -27.56
N THR A 158 7.56 7.64 -27.95
CA THR A 158 8.08 7.84 -29.30
C THR A 158 9.60 7.93 -29.28
N ALA A 159 10.23 7.45 -30.35
CA ALA A 159 11.69 7.49 -30.49
C ALA A 159 12.24 8.94 -30.46
N THR A 160 11.44 9.90 -30.93
CA THR A 160 11.77 11.33 -30.91
C THR A 160 11.61 11.98 -29.53
N GLY A 161 10.96 11.30 -28.57
CA GLY A 161 10.63 11.88 -27.26
C GLY A 161 9.52 12.93 -27.32
N ALA A 162 8.76 13.04 -28.41
CA ALA A 162 7.64 13.98 -28.49
C ALA A 162 6.48 13.59 -27.55
N THR A 163 6.35 12.31 -27.20
CA THR A 163 5.31 11.80 -26.31
C THR A 163 5.94 11.03 -25.16
N HIS A 164 5.60 11.43 -23.94
CA HIS A 164 6.00 10.78 -22.71
C HIS A 164 4.79 10.13 -22.03
N ARG A 165 5.01 9.05 -21.30
CA ARG A 165 4.00 8.39 -20.47
C ARG A 165 4.57 8.09 -19.12
N THR A 166 3.80 8.36 -18.07
CA THR A 166 4.11 7.89 -16.72
C THR A 166 2.97 7.03 -16.21
N GLU A 167 3.22 5.73 -16.15
CA GLU A 167 2.32 4.77 -15.52
C GLU A 167 2.61 4.72 -14.02
N TYR A 168 1.57 4.50 -13.21
CA TYR A 168 1.70 4.35 -11.77
C TYR A 168 0.67 3.37 -11.23
N ALA A 169 1.01 2.67 -10.15
CA ALA A 169 0.15 1.70 -9.49
C ALA A 169 0.61 1.51 -8.04
N ALA A 170 -0.33 1.20 -7.17
CA ALA A 170 -0.07 0.75 -5.82
C ALA A 170 -0.21 -0.77 -5.73
N PHE A 171 0.74 -1.40 -5.05
CA PHE A 171 0.78 -2.84 -4.78
C PHE A 171 0.58 -3.05 -3.29
N ILE A 172 -0.24 -4.04 -2.96
CA ILE A 172 -0.52 -4.44 -1.59
C ILE A 172 -0.21 -5.94 -1.49
N SER A 173 0.66 -6.31 -0.57
CA SER A 173 0.99 -7.72 -0.34
C SER A 173 0.10 -8.30 0.76
N ARG A 174 -0.87 -9.11 0.36
CA ARG A 174 -1.73 -9.88 1.27
C ARG A 174 -1.12 -11.26 1.50
N SER A 175 -0.95 -11.65 2.77
CA SER A 175 -0.73 -13.06 3.09
C SER A 175 -1.98 -13.82 2.67
N ARG A 176 -1.83 -14.79 1.77
CA ARG A 176 -2.88 -15.76 1.53
C ARG A 176 -2.90 -16.65 2.76
N TYR A 177 -3.88 -16.47 3.63
CA TYR A 177 -4.22 -17.51 4.59
C TYR A 177 -4.68 -18.72 3.76
N THR A 178 -3.83 -19.74 3.70
CA THR A 178 -4.18 -21.11 3.26
C THR A 178 -4.51 -21.94 4.47
#